data_AF-A0A4Y8W7F4-F1
#
_entry.id   AF-A0A4Y8W7F4-F1
#
_cell.length_a   1.000
_cell.length_b   1.000
_cell.length_c   1.000
_cell.angle_alpha   90.00
_cell.angle_beta   90.00
_cell.angle_gamma   90.00
#
_symmetry.space_group_name_H-M   'P 1'
#
loop_
_entity.id
_entity.type
_entity.pdbx_description
1 polymer ?
#
loop_
_entity_poly.entity_id
_entity_poly.type
_entity_poly.pdbx_seq_one_letter_code
_entity_poly.pdbx_strand_id
1 'polypeptide(L)' 'MEIRVGKLSDVAAITDIFNFYIEHTNARFEEQAFTQEN' A
#
# COMPACT_ATOMS: atom_id res chain seq x y z
N MET A 1 9.39 -3.35 18.14
CA MET A 1 9.10 -3.29 16.69
C MET A 1 10.28 -2.58 16.06
N GLU A 2 11.08 -3.30 15.29
CA GLU A 2 12.27 -2.73 14.64
C GLU A 2 11.83 -1.95 13.39
N ILE A 3 12.12 -0.65 13.34
CA ILE A 3 11.90 0.16 12.14
C ILE A 3 13.13 0.03 11.26
N ARG A 4 12.94 -0.38 10.01
CA ARG A 4 14.02 -0.51 9.02
C ARG A 4 13.67 0.19 7.71
N VAL A 5 14.68 0.45 6.90
CA VAL A 5 14.49 0.89 5.52
C VAL A 5 13.80 -0.23 4.72
N GLY A 6 12.81 0.16 3.91
CA GLY A 6 12.10 -0.73 3.00
C GLY A 6 13.00 -1.22 1.85
N LYS A 7 12.78 -2.46 1.43
CA LYS A 7 13.38 -3.08 0.24
C LYS A 7 12.34 -3.11 -0.87
N LEU A 8 12.79 -3.32 -2.11
CA LEU A 8 11.89 -3.47 -3.26
C LEU A 8 10.87 -4.61 -3.06
N SER A 9 11.28 -5.70 -2.40
CA SER A 9 10.40 -6.82 -2.05
C SER A 9 9.25 -6.44 -1.10
N ASP A 10 9.38 -5.34 -0.36
CA ASP A 10 8.34 -4.88 0.57
C ASP A 10 7.26 -4.06 -0.13
N VAL A 11 7.53 -3.55 -1.34
CA VAL A 11 6.60 -2.70 -2.10
C VAL A 11 5.26 -3.40 -2.25
N ALA A 12 5.25 -4.71 -2.52
CA ALA A 12 4.01 -5.45 -2.68
C ALA A 12 3.15 -5.46 -1.41
N ALA A 13 3.75 -5.83 -0.28
CA ALA A 13 3.04 -5.86 1.00
C ALA A 13 2.59 -4.45 1.43
N ILE A 14 3.37 -3.42 1.13
CA ILE A 14 3.00 -2.03 1.39
C ILE A 14 1.79 -1.63 0.53
N THR A 15 1.81 -1.93 -0.77
CA THR A 15 0.69 -1.67 -1.69
C THR A 15 -0.59 -2.37 -1.24
N ASP A 16 -0.51 -3.62 -0.80
CA ASP A 16 -1.66 -4.37 -0.29
C ASP A 16 -2.30 -3.67 0.92
N ILE A 17 -1.48 -3.15 1.84
CA ILE A 17 -1.97 -2.39 2.99
C ILE A 17 -2.71 -1.13 2.54
N PHE A 18 -2.16 -0.37 1.60
CA PHE A 18 -2.82 0.84 1.08
C PHE A 18 -4.14 0.51 0.39
N ASN A 19 -4.16 -0.51 -0.46
CA ASN A 19 -5.36 -0.94 -1.17
C ASN A 19 -6.45 -1.43 -0.21
N PHE A 20 -6.08 -2.16 0.85
CA PHE A 20 -7.02 -2.55 1.89
C PHE A 20 -7.70 -1.32 2.51
N TYR A 21 -6.95 -0.28 2.85
CA TYR A 21 -7.53 0.95 3.41
C TYR A 21 -8.37 1.74 2.40
N ILE A 22 -7.98 1.79 1.13
CA ILE A 22 -8.78 2.43 0.07
C ILE A 22 -10.14 1.73 -0.08
N GLU A 23 -10.17 0.40 -0.05
CA GLU A 23 -11.41 -0.37 -0.20
C GLU A 23 -12.29 -0.34 1.06
N HIS A 24 -11.68 -0.43 2.25
CA HIS A 24 -12.42 -0.67 3.49
C HIS A 24 -12.63 0.59 4.34
N THR A 25 -12.04 1.72 3.96
CA THR A 25 -12.23 2.99 4.66
C THR A 25 -12.52 4.09 3.64
N ASN A 26 -13.22 5.15 4.04
CA ASN A 26 -13.31 6.39 3.25
C ASN A 26 -11.96 7.14 3.29
N ALA A 27 -10.86 6.42 3.03
CA ALA A 27 -9.53 6.99 2.96
C ALA A 27 -9.57 8.03 1.83
N ARG A 28 -9.17 9.27 2.11
CA ARG A 28 -9.09 10.37 1.13
C ARG A 28 -8.03 10.16 0.03
N PHE A 29 -7.44 8.98 -0.02
CA PHE A 29 -6.58 8.58 -1.14
C PHE A 29 -7.50 8.27 -2.32
N GLU A 30 -6.99 8.46 -3.53
CA GLU A 30 -7.73 8.36 -4.80
C GLU A 30 -8.75 7.21 -4.79
N GLU A 31 -9.90 7.41 -5.45
CA GLU A 31 -11.02 6.44 -5.52
C GLU A 31 -10.66 5.08 -6.18
N GLN A 32 -9.37 4.84 -6.46
CA GLN A 32 -8.84 3.71 -7.20
C GLN A 32 -7.67 3.05 -6.46
N ALA A 33 -7.63 1.72 -6.50
CA ALA A 33 -6.53 0.92 -5.98
C ALA A 33 -5.22 1.15 -6.74
N PHE A 34 -4.11 1.18 -6.01
CA PHE A 34 -2.77 1.22 -6.58
C PHE A 34 -2.45 -0.08 -7.32
N THR A 35 -1.88 0.04 -8.51
CA THR A 35 -1.30 -1.06 -9.26
C THR A 35 0.22 -1.00 -9.17
N GLN A 36 0.88 -2.14 -9.07
CA GLN A 36 2.32 -2.23 -9.23
C GLN A 36 2.63 -2.18 -10.73
N GLU A 37 2.90 -1.00 -11.26
CA GLU A 37 3.50 -0.88 -12.59
C GLU A 37 5.00 -1.22 -12.47
N ASN A 38 5.43 -2.23 -13.23
CA ASN A 38 6.84 -2.58 -13.40
C ASN A 38 7.48 -1.69 -14.47
#